data_AF-A0A0X9DLE1-F1
#
_entry.id   AF-A0A0X9DLE1-F1
#
_cell.length_a   1.000
_cell.length_b   1.000
_cell.length_c   1.000
_cell.angle_alpha   90.00
_cell.angle_beta   90.00
_cell.angle_gamma   90.00
#
_symmetry.space_group_name_H-M   'P 1'
#
loop_
_entity.id
_entity.type
_entity.pdbx_description
1 polymer ?
#
loop_
_entity_poly.entity_id
_entity_poly.type
_entity_poly.pdbx_seq_one_letter_code
_entity_poly.pdbx_strand_id
1 'polypeptide(L)'
;MYFPFVVAFALYLPTSSAFLTVPKCLISTGASLRDLDNLATGASLPESSRCFVKCVGEESGLILDGTLHSEHFKALPMVSRLKPDVFIDVRRCLETVQGIKIESCEDIDNLNACMEIVYRQKYFASQ
;
A
#
# COMPACT_ATOMS: atom_id res chain seq x y z
N MET A 1 -15.93 -7.63 9.45
CA MET A 1 -14.54 -8.13 9.46
C MET A 1 -13.71 -7.21 8.58
N TYR A 2 -12.94 -6.32 9.22
CA TYR A 2 -12.02 -5.41 8.54
C TYR A 2 -10.80 -6.22 8.12
N PHE A 3 -10.57 -6.34 6.82
CA PHE A 3 -9.32 -6.88 6.27
C PHE A 3 -8.55 -5.69 5.70
N PRO A 4 -7.53 -5.17 6.40
CA PRO A 4 -6.80 -3.99 5.95
C PRO A 4 -6.19 -4.23 4.58
N PHE A 5 -6.37 -3.28 3.67
CA PHE A 5 -5.79 -3.27 2.34
C PHE A 5 -4.26 -3.53 2.37
N VAL A 6 -3.57 -3.05 3.40
CA VAL A 6 -2.12 -3.23 3.61
C VAL A 6 -1.77 -4.56 4.29
N VAL A 7 -2.65 -5.14 5.10
CA VAL A 7 -2.50 -6.51 5.62
C VAL A 7 -2.77 -7.55 4.52
N ALA A 8 -3.62 -7.23 3.53
CA ALA A 8 -3.76 -7.99 2.29
C ALA A 8 -2.53 -7.83 1.36
N PHE A 9 -1.92 -6.63 1.35
CA PHE A 9 -0.61 -6.34 0.72
C PHE A 9 0.52 -7.20 1.29
N ALA A 10 0.43 -7.46 2.60
CA ALA A 10 1.37 -8.24 3.37
C ALA A 10 1.21 -9.77 3.19
N LEU A 11 0.00 -10.31 3.34
CA LEU A 11 -0.14 -11.73 3.69
C LEU A 11 -0.44 -12.69 2.53
N TYR A 12 -0.66 -12.22 1.29
CA TYR A 12 -1.28 -13.06 0.25
C TYR A 12 -0.74 -12.89 -1.19
N LEU A 13 0.58 -12.95 -1.36
CA LEU A 13 1.24 -12.98 -2.67
C LEU A 13 1.59 -14.43 -3.08
N PRO A 14 0.92 -15.06 -4.07
CA PRO A 14 1.25 -16.40 -4.54
C PRO A 14 1.97 -16.33 -5.90
N THR A 15 3.26 -15.99 -5.88
CA THR A 15 4.25 -16.38 -6.89
C THR A 15 5.62 -16.46 -6.20
N SER A 16 6.51 -17.33 -6.69
CA SER A 16 7.72 -17.80 -6.00
C SER A 16 8.74 -16.73 -5.55
N SER A 17 8.62 -15.48 -5.98
CA SER A 17 9.40 -14.32 -5.51
C SER A 17 8.64 -13.41 -4.55
N ALA A 18 7.31 -13.37 -4.63
CA ALA A 18 6.44 -12.46 -3.90
C ALA A 18 6.06 -12.99 -2.49
N PHE A 19 6.23 -14.29 -2.24
CA PHE A 19 6.02 -14.92 -0.93
C PHE A 19 6.97 -14.42 0.16
N LEU A 20 8.14 -13.89 -0.24
CA LEU A 20 9.18 -13.42 0.68
C LEU A 20 9.17 -11.91 0.86
N THR A 21 8.55 -11.15 -0.03
CA THR A 21 8.58 -9.68 0.00
C THR A 21 8.12 -9.12 1.34
N VAL A 22 7.03 -9.65 1.87
CA VAL A 22 6.44 -9.10 3.09
C VAL A 22 7.19 -9.53 4.33
N PRO A 23 7.51 -10.83 4.53
CA PRO A 23 8.42 -11.23 5.60
C PRO A 23 9.75 -10.47 5.56
N LYS A 24 10.32 -10.27 4.36
CA LYS A 24 11.55 -9.51 4.14
C LYS A 24 11.40 -8.05 4.58
N CYS A 25 10.34 -7.37 4.13
CA CYS A 25 10.09 -5.98 4.47
C CYS A 25 9.76 -5.79 5.96
N LEU A 26 9.03 -6.71 6.60
CA LEU A 26 8.78 -6.68 8.04
C LEU A 26 10.11 -6.78 8.82
N ILE A 27 11.00 -7.69 8.41
CA ILE A 27 12.31 -7.87 9.05
C ILE A 27 13.20 -6.64 8.82
N SER A 28 13.24 -6.10 7.60
CA SER A 28 14.14 -5.00 7.26
C SER A 28 13.73 -3.67 7.88
N THR A 29 12.44 -3.44 8.09
CA THR A 29 11.93 -2.15 8.60
C THR A 29 11.58 -2.20 10.09
N GLY A 30 11.55 -3.38 10.69
CA GLY A 30 11.13 -3.58 12.08
C GLY A 30 9.64 -3.30 12.31
N ALA A 31 8.83 -3.20 11.24
CA ALA A 31 7.39 -3.04 11.36
C ALA A 31 6.76 -4.30 11.97
N SER A 32 5.80 -4.11 12.88
CA SER A 32 4.98 -5.22 13.36
C SER A 32 3.69 -5.34 12.56
N LEU A 33 3.13 -6.56 12.47
CA LEU A 33 1.81 -6.76 11.86
C LEU A 33 0.71 -5.93 12.54
N ARG A 34 0.87 -5.58 13.83
CA ARG A 34 -0.09 -4.73 14.56
C ARG A 34 -0.04 -3.28 14.08
N ASP A 35 1.13 -2.79 13.69
CA ASP A 35 1.27 -1.44 13.14
C ASP A 35 0.68 -1.33 11.72
N LEU A 36 0.48 -2.48 11.05
CA LEU A 36 -0.19 -2.56 9.76
C LEU A 36 -1.72 -2.49 9.85
N ASP A 37 -2.32 -2.72 11.02
CA ASP A 37 -3.76 -2.49 11.20
C ASP A 37 -4.10 -0.98 11.17
N ASN A 38 -3.15 -0.12 11.57
CA ASN A 38 -3.31 1.34 11.51
C ASN A 38 -3.22 1.89 10.07
N LEU A 39 -2.63 1.14 9.15
CA LEU A 39 -2.67 1.45 7.70
C LEU A 39 -4.08 1.34 7.13
N ALA A 40 -4.96 0.56 7.75
CA ALA A 40 -6.36 0.44 7.31
C ALA A 40 -7.20 1.67 7.63
N THR A 41 -6.83 2.42 8.65
CA THR A 41 -7.67 3.45 9.25
C THR A 41 -7.27 4.86 8.85
N GLY A 42 -6.18 5.03 8.09
CA GLY A 42 -5.65 6.34 7.70
C GLY A 42 -5.05 7.12 8.87
N ALA A 43 -4.77 6.46 10.00
CA ALA A 43 -4.09 7.08 11.12
C ALA A 43 -2.62 7.41 10.76
N SER A 44 -2.03 8.35 11.49
CA SER A 44 -0.60 8.66 11.37
C SER A 44 0.21 7.37 11.52
N LEU A 45 1.02 7.05 10.50
CA LEU A 45 1.77 5.81 10.43
C LEU A 45 3.08 5.95 11.21
N PRO A 46 3.44 4.95 12.04
CA PRO A 46 4.80 4.84 12.53
C PRO A 46 5.80 4.80 11.36
N GLU A 47 7.00 5.33 11.57
CA GLU A 47 8.06 5.33 10.57
C GLU A 47 8.34 3.93 9.99
N SER A 48 8.34 2.91 10.85
CA SER A 48 8.52 1.51 10.46
C SER A 48 7.43 1.03 9.47
N SER A 49 6.18 1.42 9.68
CA SER A 49 5.05 1.12 8.77
C SER A 49 5.19 1.85 7.45
N ARG A 50 5.63 3.10 7.46
CA ARG A 50 5.90 3.83 6.21
C ARG A 50 7.01 3.17 5.42
N CYS A 51 8.12 2.84 6.07
CA CYS A 51 9.22 2.12 5.44
C CYS A 51 8.79 0.75 4.91
N PHE A 52 7.89 0.06 5.61
CA PHE A 52 7.34 -1.20 5.15
C PHE A 52 6.60 -1.03 3.82
N VAL A 53 5.73 -0.04 3.70
CA VAL A 53 5.00 0.25 2.44
C VAL A 53 5.96 0.60 1.31
N LYS A 54 6.98 1.44 1.58
CA LYS A 54 8.04 1.75 0.61
C LYS A 54 8.76 0.48 0.13
N CYS A 55 9.21 -0.36 1.06
CA CYS A 55 9.90 -1.61 0.75
C CYS A 55 9.05 -2.54 -0.12
N VAL A 56 7.77 -2.76 0.21
CA VAL A 56 6.92 -3.63 -0.60
C VAL A 56 6.61 -2.98 -1.96
N GLY A 57 6.49 -1.64 -2.02
CA GLY A 57 6.39 -0.90 -3.27
C GLY A 57 7.59 -1.10 -4.19
N GLU A 58 8.80 -1.04 -3.64
CA GLU A 58 10.06 -1.28 -4.37
C GLU A 58 10.18 -2.73 -4.84
N GLU A 59 9.95 -3.69 -3.95
CA GLU A 59 10.07 -5.13 -4.27
C GLU A 59 9.01 -5.61 -5.27
N SER A 60 7.87 -4.92 -5.35
CA SER A 60 6.82 -5.22 -6.32
C SER A 60 6.98 -4.47 -7.64
N GLY A 61 7.98 -3.58 -7.75
CA GLY A 61 8.19 -2.70 -8.90
C GLY A 61 7.14 -1.60 -9.04
N LEU A 62 6.27 -1.40 -8.03
CA LEU A 62 5.35 -0.27 -7.98
C LEU A 62 6.12 1.04 -7.76
N ILE A 63 7.27 0.99 -7.10
CA ILE A 63 8.20 2.11 -6.92
C ILE A 63 9.53 1.71 -7.56
N LEU A 64 9.97 2.44 -8.57
CA LEU A 64 11.26 2.24 -9.24
C LEU A 64 12.00 3.57 -9.25
N ASP A 65 13.23 3.59 -8.72
CA ASP A 65 14.04 4.81 -8.60
C ASP A 65 13.27 5.98 -7.93
N GLY A 66 12.46 5.63 -6.92
CA GLY A 66 11.58 6.57 -6.20
C GLY A 66 10.36 7.05 -6.99
N THR A 67 10.13 6.56 -8.21
CA THR A 67 8.97 6.93 -9.04
C THR A 67 7.89 5.88 -8.94
N LEU A 68 6.64 6.31 -8.83
CA LEU A 68 5.50 5.40 -8.79
C LEU A 68 5.10 4.96 -10.22
N HIS A 69 4.85 3.66 -10.38
CA HIS A 69 4.45 3.05 -11.65
C HIS A 69 3.05 2.44 -11.49
N SER A 70 2.02 3.29 -11.61
CA SER A 70 0.62 2.91 -11.39
C SER A 70 0.15 1.77 -12.31
N GLU A 71 0.79 1.58 -13.46
CA GLU A 71 0.60 0.45 -14.37
C GLU A 71 0.93 -0.91 -13.72
N HIS A 72 1.92 -0.96 -12.82
CA HIS A 72 2.32 -2.18 -12.11
C HIS A 72 1.39 -2.52 -10.95
N PHE A 73 0.53 -1.58 -10.54
CA PHE A 73 -0.47 -1.82 -9.50
C PHE A 73 -1.38 -3.01 -9.85
N LYS A 74 -1.81 -3.15 -11.10
CA LYS A 74 -2.64 -4.29 -11.56
C LYS A 74 -1.94 -5.65 -11.44
N ALA A 75 -0.61 -5.65 -11.51
CA ALA A 75 0.19 -6.87 -11.44
C ALA A 75 0.31 -7.42 -10.00
N LEU A 76 -0.08 -6.63 -9.00
CA LEU A 76 -0.08 -7.04 -7.61
C LEU A 76 -1.17 -8.10 -7.37
N PRO A 77 -0.83 -9.32 -6.91
CA PRO A 77 -1.79 -10.41 -6.70
C PRO A 77 -3.01 -10.05 -5.85
N MET A 78 -2.85 -9.17 -4.86
CA MET A 78 -3.92 -8.66 -4.00
C MET A 78 -4.95 -7.79 -4.73
N VAL A 79 -4.55 -7.13 -5.82
CA VAL A 79 -5.41 -6.22 -6.57
C VAL A 79 -6.54 -6.95 -7.28
N SER A 80 -6.31 -8.22 -7.65
CA SER A 80 -7.35 -9.12 -8.16
C SER A 80 -8.50 -9.37 -7.18
N ARG A 81 -8.29 -9.11 -5.88
CA ARG A 81 -9.30 -9.30 -4.82
C ARG A 81 -10.07 -8.03 -4.48
N LEU A 82 -9.67 -6.89 -5.05
CA LEU A 82 -10.39 -5.63 -4.86
C LEU A 82 -11.69 -5.64 -5.63
N LYS A 83 -12.71 -5.03 -5.05
CA LYS A 83 -13.93 -4.73 -5.82
C LYS A 83 -13.56 -3.78 -6.97
N PRO A 84 -14.20 -3.91 -8.15
CA PRO A 84 -13.86 -3.11 -9.33
C PRO A 84 -13.89 -1.60 -9.09
N ASP A 85 -14.82 -1.14 -8.26
CA ASP A 85 -14.96 0.27 -7.90
C ASP A 85 -13.82 0.75 -6.98
N VAL A 86 -13.44 -0.04 -5.98
CA VAL A 86 -12.27 0.23 -5.12
C VAL A 86 -10.98 0.24 -5.96
N PHE A 87 -10.85 -0.69 -6.90
CA PHE A 87 -9.70 -0.72 -7.80
C PHE A 87 -9.57 0.56 -8.63
N ILE A 88 -10.67 1.03 -9.22
CA ILE A 88 -10.68 2.26 -10.02
C ILE A 88 -10.26 3.47 -9.19
N ASP A 89 -10.78 3.59 -7.97
CA ASP A 89 -10.50 4.73 -7.09
C ASP A 89 -9.06 4.71 -6.56
N VAL A 90 -8.53 3.54 -6.18
CA VAL A 90 -7.12 3.40 -5.81
C VAL A 90 -6.21 3.70 -7.00
N ARG A 91 -6.52 3.20 -8.21
CA ARG A 91 -5.71 3.50 -9.39
C ARG A 91 -5.69 5.01 -9.69
N ARG A 92 -6.85 5.66 -9.67
CA ARG A 92 -6.94 7.12 -9.85
C ARG A 92 -6.11 7.85 -8.81
N CYS A 93 -6.15 7.39 -7.57
CA CYS A 93 -5.31 7.92 -6.50
C CYS A 93 -3.81 7.83 -6.84
N LEU A 94 -3.32 6.65 -7.23
CA LEU A 94 -1.91 6.47 -7.64
C LEU A 94 -1.53 7.36 -8.84
N GLU A 95 -2.42 7.52 -9.82
CA GLU A 95 -2.21 8.42 -10.98
C GLU A 95 -2.04 9.89 -10.53
N THR A 96 -2.75 10.35 -9.49
CA THR A 96 -2.62 11.74 -8.99
C THR A 96 -1.30 12.01 -8.28
N VAL A 97 -0.69 10.99 -7.66
CA VAL A 97 0.58 11.12 -6.93
C VAL A 97 1.77 10.60 -7.72
N GLN A 98 1.59 10.19 -8.98
CA GLN A 98 2.63 9.58 -9.80
C GLN A 98 3.84 10.50 -10.08
N GLY A 99 3.64 11.81 -10.03
CA GLY A 99 4.71 12.81 -10.17
C GLY A 99 5.52 13.08 -8.89
N ILE A 100 5.15 12.46 -7.77
CA ILE A 100 5.83 12.62 -6.48
C ILE A 100 6.93 11.58 -6.38
N LYS A 101 8.15 12.04 -6.06
CA LYS A 101 9.26 11.14 -5.75
C LYS A 101 9.16 10.62 -4.32
N ILE A 102 9.40 9.32 -4.17
CA ILE A 102 9.42 8.58 -2.92
C ILE A 102 10.87 8.20 -2.63
N GLU A 103 11.64 9.12 -2.04
CA GLU A 103 13.06 8.91 -1.72
C GLU A 103 13.21 8.43 -0.26
N SER A 104 12.31 8.89 0.61
CA SER A 104 12.26 8.56 2.03
C SER A 104 11.00 7.77 2.39
N CYS A 105 10.99 7.18 3.59
CA CYS A 105 9.77 6.58 4.11
C CYS A 105 8.69 7.63 4.40
N GLU A 106 9.05 8.86 4.76
CA GLU A 106 8.09 9.93 5.03
C GLU A 106 7.27 10.31 3.79
N ASP A 107 7.84 10.18 2.59
CA ASP A 107 7.15 10.43 1.33
C ASP A 107 5.94 9.52 1.10
N ILE A 108 5.84 8.40 1.83
CA ILE A 108 4.66 7.52 1.84
C ILE A 108 3.42 8.23 2.40
N ASP A 109 3.56 9.28 3.20
CA ASP A 109 2.42 10.04 3.69
C ASP A 109 1.63 10.69 2.54
N ASN A 110 2.30 11.01 1.43
CA ASN A 110 1.64 11.52 0.21
C ASN A 110 0.71 10.45 -0.41
N LEU A 111 1.15 9.19 -0.42
CA LEU A 111 0.33 8.05 -0.84
C LEU A 111 -0.81 7.80 0.16
N ASN A 112 -0.50 7.87 1.46
CA ASN A 112 -1.46 7.59 2.52
C ASN A 112 -2.63 8.60 2.54
N ALA A 113 -2.34 9.89 2.38
CA ALA A 113 -3.36 10.95 2.32
C ALA A 113 -4.37 10.70 1.20
N CYS A 114 -3.89 10.22 0.05
CA CYS A 114 -4.72 9.91 -1.09
C CYS A 114 -5.56 8.63 -0.87
N MET A 115 -4.97 7.61 -0.26
CA MET A 115 -5.68 6.37 0.10
C MET A 115 -6.73 6.59 1.19
N GLU A 116 -6.51 7.52 2.12
CA GLU A 116 -7.49 7.91 3.13
C GLU A 116 -8.78 8.46 2.50
N ILE A 117 -8.67 9.26 1.43
CA ILE A 117 -9.82 9.79 0.70
C ILE A 117 -10.65 8.65 0.10
N VAL A 118 -9.99 7.70 -0.57
CA VAL A 118 -10.66 6.52 -1.14
C VAL A 118 -11.37 5.71 -0.06
N TYR A 119 -10.71 5.54 1.09
CA TYR A 119 -11.26 4.81 2.22
C TYR A 119 -12.49 5.51 2.83
N ARG A 120 -12.40 6.82 3.13
CA ARG A 120 -13.54 7.60 3.65
C ARG A 120 -14.73 7.58 2.71
N GLN A 121 -14.50 7.75 1.41
CA GLN A 121 -15.58 7.73 0.41
C GLN A 121 -16.31 6.39 0.35
N LYS A 122 -15.62 5.27 0.56
CA LYS A 122 -16.23 3.93 0.46
C LYS A 122 -16.81 3.41 1.76
N TYR A 123 -16.18 3.73 2.89
CA TYR A 123 -16.48 3.12 4.19
C TYR A 123 -17.13 4.06 5.21
N PHE A 124 -17.07 5.39 4.99
CA PHE A 124 -17.79 6.37 5.83
C PHE A 124 -19.04 6.94 5.15
N ALA A 125 -19.19 6.85 3.83
CA ALA A 125 -20.44 7.22 3.14
C ALA A 125 -21.57 6.17 3.30
N SER A 126 -21.36 5.13 4.12
CA SER A 126 -22.31 4.04 4.39
C SER A 126 -22.87 4.05 5.82
N GLN A 127 -22.72 5.17 6.56
CA GLN A 127 -23.50 5.45 7.77
C GLN A 127 -24.62 6.46 7.49
#